data_AF-A0A163S6J2-F1
#
_entry.id   AF-A0A163S6J2-F1
#
_cell.length_a   1.000
_cell.length_b   1.000
_cell.length_c   1.000
_cell.angle_alpha   90.00
_cell.angle_beta   90.00
_cell.angle_gamma   90.00
#
_symmetry.space_group_name_H-M   'P 1'
#
loop_
_entity.id
_entity.type
_entity.pdbx_description
1 polymer ?
#
loop_
_entity_poly.entity_id
_entity_poly.type
_entity_poly.pdbx_seq_one_letter_code
_entity_poly.pdbx_strand_id
1 'polypeptide(L)'
;MTRSITQDPARVLAALVTHLRPDWDVPGILKAIYAAKDRGDAFRVAHAALYAAETPTNRTPAVIALTGEHWARGRDVGAGDTRFERCDVPGDAHRSFPKGRCGACRADELAADDHSPTPVPAPIPATYTGGANLVRQAAGLPIKEHP
;
A
#
# COMPACT_ATOMS: atom_id res chain seq x y z
N MET A 1 14.06 -23.29 15.38
CA MET A 1 13.26 -23.07 16.61
C MET A 1 12.18 -22.05 16.29
N THR A 2 10.96 -22.51 16.05
CA THR A 2 9.81 -21.64 15.73
C THR A 2 9.32 -20.97 17.02
N ARG A 3 9.46 -19.64 17.15
CA ARG A 3 9.00 -18.92 18.34
C ARG A 3 7.48 -18.73 18.26
N SER A 4 6.72 -19.57 18.97
CA SER A 4 5.26 -19.41 19.10
C SER A 4 4.91 -18.13 19.88
N ILE A 5 3.71 -17.59 19.65
CA ILE A 5 3.25 -16.36 20.31
C ILE A 5 2.99 -16.62 21.81
N THR A 6 3.55 -15.77 22.67
CA THR A 6 3.34 -15.82 24.12
C THR A 6 2.16 -14.93 24.55
N GLN A 7 1.76 -15.04 25.82
CA GLN A 7 0.55 -14.40 26.33
C GLN A 7 0.53 -12.87 26.24
N ASP A 8 1.62 -12.20 26.63
CA ASP A 8 1.64 -10.73 26.63
C ASP A 8 1.61 -10.16 25.20
N PRO A 9 2.43 -10.65 24.24
CA PRO A 9 2.29 -10.28 22.83
C PRO A 9 0.88 -10.55 22.27
N ALA A 10 0.26 -11.69 22.62
CA ALA A 10 -1.10 -12.01 22.17
C ALA A 10 -2.13 -10.99 22.70
N ARG A 11 -2.00 -10.55 23.95
CA ARG A 11 -2.87 -9.50 24.54
C ARG A 11 -2.71 -8.14 23.87
N VAL A 12 -1.47 -7.72 23.63
CA VAL A 12 -1.19 -6.45 22.96
C VAL A 12 -1.71 -6.48 21.52
N LEU A 13 -1.49 -7.60 20.81
CA LEU A 13 -2.01 -7.80 19.46
C LEU A 13 -3.55 -7.78 19.44
N ALA A 14 -4.22 -8.44 20.39
CA ALA A 14 -5.67 -8.45 20.46
C ALA A 14 -6.26 -7.06 20.72
N ALA A 15 -5.61 -6.26 21.57
CA ALA A 15 -5.97 -4.87 21.80
C ALA A 15 -5.83 -4.02 20.53
N LEU A 16 -4.73 -4.18 19.79
CA LEU A 16 -4.52 -3.51 18.50
C LEU A 16 -5.62 -3.89 17.49
N VAL A 17 -5.90 -5.19 17.32
CA VAL A 17 -6.91 -5.67 16.39
C VAL A 17 -8.30 -5.12 16.75
N THR A 18 -8.64 -5.04 18.04
CA THR A 18 -9.90 -4.44 18.51
C THR A 18 -10.00 -2.96 18.13
N HIS A 19 -8.89 -2.20 18.19
CA HIS A 19 -8.87 -0.82 17.72
C HIS A 19 -9.10 -0.69 16.22
N LEU A 20 -8.57 -1.64 15.42
CA LEU A 20 -8.77 -1.66 13.97
C LEU A 20 -10.15 -2.21 13.56
N ARG A 21 -10.73 -3.09 14.38
CA ARG A 21 -12.04 -3.72 14.21
C ARG A 21 -12.85 -3.63 15.49
N PRO A 22 -13.49 -2.46 15.75
CA PRO A 22 -14.25 -2.23 16.99
C PRO A 22 -15.45 -3.14 17.17
N ASP A 23 -15.90 -3.79 16.10
CA ASP A 23 -16.96 -4.79 16.11
C ASP A 23 -16.51 -6.14 16.70
N TRP A 24 -15.20 -6.36 16.87
CA TRP A 24 -14.65 -7.58 17.46
C TRP A 24 -14.24 -7.34 18.91
N ASP A 25 -14.45 -8.35 19.75
CA ASP A 25 -14.11 -8.28 21.17
C ASP A 25 -12.71 -8.86 21.47
N VAL A 26 -12.01 -8.26 22.43
CA VAL A 26 -10.67 -8.71 22.85
C VAL A 26 -10.64 -10.19 23.26
N PRO A 27 -11.58 -10.73 24.07
CA PRO A 27 -11.59 -12.14 24.43
C PRO A 27 -11.72 -13.08 23.21
N GLY A 28 -12.60 -12.74 22.26
CA GLY A 28 -12.79 -13.49 21.02
C GLY A 28 -11.52 -13.53 20.17
N ILE A 29 -10.84 -12.38 20.03
CA ILE A 29 -9.57 -12.29 19.30
C ILE A 29 -8.47 -13.10 19.99
N LEU A 30 -8.33 -12.97 21.32
CA LEU A 30 -7.36 -13.76 22.10
C LEU A 30 -7.58 -15.26 21.92
N LYS A 31 -8.83 -15.72 22.03
CA LYS A 31 -9.18 -17.12 21.83
C LYS A 31 -8.75 -17.60 20.44
N ALA A 32 -9.01 -16.81 19.40
CA ALA A 32 -8.64 -17.17 18.03
C ALA A 32 -7.11 -17.19 17.82
N ILE A 33 -6.38 -16.24 18.40
CA ILE A 33 -4.89 -16.23 18.39
C ILE A 33 -4.34 -17.48 19.05
N TYR A 34 -4.84 -17.87 20.23
CA TYR A 34 -4.38 -19.08 20.92
C TYR A 34 -4.71 -20.36 20.16
N ALA A 35 -5.86 -20.43 19.49
CA ALA A 35 -6.21 -21.56 18.63
C ALA A 35 -5.29 -21.65 17.39
N ALA A 36 -4.71 -20.52 16.97
CA ALA A 36 -3.79 -20.44 15.84
C ALA A 36 -2.30 -20.59 16.22
N LYS A 37 -1.95 -20.64 17.51
CA LYS A 37 -0.57 -20.51 18.01
C LYS A 37 0.43 -21.52 17.45
N ASP A 38 -0.06 -22.70 17.04
CA ASP A 38 0.75 -23.83 16.55
C ASP A 38 0.81 -23.89 15.02
N ARG A 39 0.12 -22.97 14.32
CA ARG A 39 0.11 -22.91 12.85
C ARG A 39 1.31 -22.20 12.23
N GLY A 40 2.07 -21.46 13.03
CA GLY A 40 3.23 -20.70 12.58
C GLY A 40 3.96 -20.07 13.75
N ASP A 41 5.03 -19.34 13.44
CA ASP A 41 5.67 -18.48 14.44
C ASP A 41 4.77 -17.28 14.82
N ALA A 42 5.19 -16.54 15.84
CA ALA A 42 4.47 -15.38 16.35
C ALA A 42 4.23 -14.31 15.27
N PHE A 43 5.15 -14.13 14.33
CA PHE A 43 5.01 -13.16 13.24
C PHE A 43 3.93 -13.59 12.25
N ARG A 44 3.91 -14.87 11.88
CA ARG A 44 2.90 -15.43 10.99
C ARG A 44 1.50 -15.34 11.61
N VAL A 45 1.37 -15.62 12.89
CA VAL A 45 0.11 -15.45 13.64
C VAL A 45 -0.32 -13.98 13.68
N ALA A 46 0.62 -13.05 13.93
CA ALA A 46 0.31 -11.62 13.93
C ALA A 46 -0.14 -11.11 12.56
N HIS A 47 0.54 -11.51 11.49
CA HIS A 47 0.18 -11.16 10.12
C HIS A 47 -1.21 -11.73 9.76
N ALA A 48 -1.46 -13.00 10.09
CA ALA A 48 -2.75 -13.64 9.87
C ALA A 48 -3.89 -12.89 10.59
N ALA A 49 -3.66 -12.44 11.83
CA ALA A 49 -4.65 -11.68 12.60
C ALA A 49 -4.94 -10.31 11.99
N LEU A 50 -3.90 -9.56 11.59
CA LEU A 50 -4.04 -8.24 10.97
C LEU A 50 -4.74 -8.33 9.61
N TYR A 51 -4.33 -9.28 8.76
CA TYR A 51 -4.93 -9.48 7.45
C TYR A 51 -6.40 -9.91 7.58
N ALA A 52 -6.70 -10.81 8.53
CA ALA A 52 -8.07 -11.22 8.82
C ALA A 52 -8.95 -10.04 9.23
N ALA A 53 -8.41 -9.12 10.03
CA ALA A 53 -9.10 -7.91 10.49
C ALA A 53 -9.31 -6.89 9.36
N GLU A 54 -8.31 -6.69 8.49
CA GLU A 54 -8.38 -5.81 7.31
C GLU A 54 -9.46 -6.24 6.32
N THR A 55 -9.70 -7.55 6.20
CA THR A 55 -10.67 -8.12 5.25
C THR A 55 -12.12 -7.85 5.70
N PRO A 56 -12.90 -7.00 4.98
CA PRO A 56 -14.23 -6.57 5.45
C PRO A 56 -15.29 -7.67 5.46
N THR A 57 -15.10 -8.72 4.65
CA THR A 57 -16.03 -9.86 4.59
C THR A 57 -15.96 -10.76 5.82
N ASN A 58 -14.88 -10.67 6.61
CA ASN A 58 -14.73 -11.40 7.85
C ASN A 58 -15.54 -10.74 8.97
N ARG A 59 -16.55 -11.45 9.46
CA ARG A 59 -17.48 -10.93 10.48
C ARG A 59 -17.14 -11.33 11.92
N THR A 60 -16.16 -12.20 12.12
CA THR A 60 -15.84 -12.73 13.44
C THR A 60 -14.34 -12.96 13.58
N PRO A 61 -13.76 -12.75 14.78
CA PRO A 61 -12.36 -13.07 15.04
C PRO A 61 -12.02 -14.55 14.89
N ALA A 62 -13.00 -15.46 14.94
CA ALA A 62 -12.77 -16.90 14.79
C ALA A 62 -12.08 -17.26 13.46
N VAL A 63 -12.24 -16.42 12.42
CA VAL A 63 -11.59 -16.63 11.12
C VAL A 63 -10.07 -16.69 11.21
N ILE A 64 -9.44 -16.03 12.20
CA ILE A 64 -7.99 -16.04 12.40
C ILE A 64 -7.50 -17.48 12.60
N ALA A 65 -8.27 -18.30 13.32
CA ALA A 65 -7.95 -19.70 13.57
C ALA A 65 -8.34 -20.62 12.39
N LEU A 66 -9.07 -20.14 11.39
CA LEU A 66 -9.45 -20.93 10.22
C LEU A 66 -8.32 -20.91 9.19
N THR A 67 -8.26 -21.93 8.34
CA THR A 67 -7.36 -21.88 7.18
C THR A 67 -7.90 -20.87 6.18
N GLY A 68 -7.02 -20.21 5.42
CA GLY A 68 -7.46 -19.25 4.42
C GLY A 68 -6.34 -18.36 3.88
N GLU A 69 -6.72 -17.44 3.00
CA GLU A 69 -5.79 -16.56 2.30
C GLU A 69 -4.94 -15.70 3.24
N HIS A 70 -5.48 -15.34 4.40
CA HIS A 70 -4.79 -14.59 5.45
C HIS A 70 -3.55 -15.32 6.02
N TRP A 71 -3.47 -16.66 5.85
CA TRP A 71 -2.28 -17.46 6.17
C TRP A 71 -1.32 -17.65 5.00
N ALA A 72 -1.82 -17.52 3.76
CA ALA A 72 -1.05 -17.74 2.54
C ALA A 72 -0.33 -16.46 2.07
N ARG A 73 -0.94 -15.29 2.30
CA ARG A 73 -0.38 -13.98 1.92
C ARG A 73 0.63 -13.41 2.90
N GLY A 74 0.88 -14.07 4.02
CA GLY A 74 2.01 -13.75 4.87
C GLY A 74 3.29 -13.97 4.07
N ARG A 75 3.88 -12.88 3.54
CA ARG A 75 5.27 -12.92 3.11
C ARG A 75 6.08 -13.30 4.34
N ASP A 76 7.01 -14.23 4.17
CA ASP A 76 8.02 -14.45 5.19
C ASP A 76 8.70 -13.10 5.45
N VAL A 77 8.56 -12.59 6.68
CA VAL A 77 9.09 -11.28 7.06
C VAL A 77 10.61 -11.38 6.98
N GLY A 78 11.19 -10.72 5.98
CA GLY A 78 12.63 -10.80 5.66
C GLY A 78 12.99 -11.68 4.46
N ALA A 79 12.03 -12.31 3.78
CA ALA A 79 12.30 -13.06 2.53
C ALA A 79 12.38 -12.17 1.28
N GLY A 80 12.08 -10.87 1.41
CA GLY A 80 12.41 -9.92 0.37
C GLY A 80 13.90 -9.63 0.42
N ASP A 81 14.65 -10.03 -0.60
CA ASP A 81 16.02 -9.57 -0.75
C ASP A 81 15.99 -8.05 -0.99
N THR A 82 16.36 -7.28 0.03
CA THR A 82 16.48 -5.81 -0.10
C THR A 82 17.79 -5.43 -0.78
N ARG A 83 18.67 -6.40 -1.07
CA ARG A 83 19.89 -6.17 -1.82
C ARG A 83 19.59 -6.35 -3.30
N PHE A 84 19.38 -5.22 -3.94
CA PHE A 84 19.41 -5.19 -5.39
C PHE A 84 20.84 -5.45 -5.86
N GLU A 85 21.03 -6.32 -6.85
CA GLU A 85 22.30 -6.43 -7.55
C GLU A 85 22.60 -5.15 -8.32
N ARG A 86 23.87 -4.78 -8.41
CA ARG A 86 24.30 -3.63 -9.23
C ARG A 86 24.15 -4.00 -10.70
N CYS A 87 23.81 -3.02 -11.53
CA CYS A 87 23.83 -3.21 -12.97
C CYS A 87 25.25 -3.55 -13.46
N ASP A 88 25.31 -4.52 -14.38
CA ASP A 88 26.51 -5.11 -14.97
C ASP A 88 26.96 -4.43 -16.26
N VAL A 89 26.18 -3.45 -16.75
CA VAL A 89 26.55 -2.65 -17.91
C VAL A 89 27.73 -1.74 -17.53
N PRO A 90 28.83 -1.74 -18.31
CA PRO A 90 29.99 -0.89 -18.03
C PRO A 90 29.65 0.61 -18.12
N GLY A 91 30.26 1.41 -17.25
CA GLY A 91 30.16 2.88 -17.28
C GLY A 91 29.56 3.49 -16.01
N ASP A 92 29.92 4.74 -15.73
CA ASP A 92 29.53 5.43 -14.48
C ASP A 92 28.02 5.65 -14.36
N ALA A 93 27.33 5.83 -15.48
CA ALA A 93 25.87 5.98 -15.53
C ALA A 93 25.11 4.71 -15.10
N HIS A 94 25.70 3.53 -15.29
CA HIS A 94 25.10 2.23 -14.92
C HIS A 94 25.48 1.76 -13.51
N ARG A 95 26.11 2.60 -12.68
CA ARG A 95 26.47 2.23 -11.28
C ARG A 95 25.26 2.16 -10.33
N SER A 96 24.05 2.47 -10.80
CA SER A 96 22.83 2.44 -10.01
C SER A 96 22.21 1.03 -9.90
N PHE A 97 21.25 0.90 -8.98
CA PHE A 97 20.51 -0.33 -8.70
C PHE A 97 19.04 -0.16 -9.14
N PRO A 98 18.29 -1.25 -9.43
CA PRO A 98 18.72 -2.64 -9.53
C PRO A 98 19.27 -3.01 -10.92
N LYS A 99 19.95 -4.15 -11.04
CA LYS A 99 20.35 -4.76 -12.32
C LYS A 99 19.16 -4.84 -13.28
N GLY A 100 19.37 -4.40 -14.52
CA GLY A 100 18.34 -4.39 -15.57
C GLY A 100 17.27 -3.30 -15.44
N ARG A 101 17.21 -2.54 -14.34
CA ARG A 101 16.34 -1.35 -14.21
C ARG A 101 17.06 -0.18 -13.52
N CYS A 102 18.37 -0.09 -13.71
CA CYS A 102 19.15 1.03 -13.20
C CYS A 102 18.74 2.30 -13.95
N GLY A 103 19.06 3.47 -13.39
CA GLY A 103 18.61 4.74 -13.97
C GLY A 103 19.02 4.93 -15.44
N ALA A 104 20.22 4.48 -15.80
CA ALA A 104 20.71 4.52 -17.18
C ALA A 104 20.00 3.51 -18.10
N CYS A 105 19.86 2.24 -17.69
CA CYS A 105 19.09 1.27 -18.48
C CYS A 105 17.64 1.72 -18.72
N ARG A 106 17.00 2.34 -17.71
CA ARG A 106 15.66 2.92 -17.87
C ARG A 106 15.66 4.11 -18.83
N ALA A 107 16.68 4.95 -18.79
CA ALA A 107 16.81 6.06 -19.73
C ALA A 107 17.00 5.55 -21.17
N ASP A 108 17.81 4.50 -21.36
CA ASP A 108 18.03 3.86 -22.66
C ASP A 108 16.74 3.22 -23.20
N GLU A 109 15.99 2.51 -22.35
CA GLU A 109 14.65 1.99 -22.69
C GLU A 109 13.72 3.12 -23.14
N LEU A 110 13.63 4.20 -22.37
CA LEU A 110 12.79 5.36 -22.70
C LEU A 110 13.23 6.08 -23.98
N ALA A 111 14.52 6.04 -24.29
CA ALA A 111 15.07 6.62 -25.51
C ALA A 111 14.85 5.72 -26.73
N ALA A 112 14.81 4.39 -26.53
CA ALA A 112 14.52 3.40 -27.56
C ALA A 112 13.01 3.25 -27.84
N ASP A 113 12.18 3.50 -26.83
CA ASP A 113 10.74 3.64 -27.00
C ASP A 113 10.48 4.93 -27.79
N ASP A 114 10.23 4.80 -29.10
CA ASP A 114 9.72 5.83 -30.02
C ASP A 114 8.29 6.28 -29.66
N HIS A 115 7.98 6.40 -28.36
CA HIS A 115 6.74 6.99 -27.91
C HIS A 115 6.69 8.42 -28.45
N SER A 116 5.80 8.62 -29.41
CA SER A 116 5.39 9.96 -29.83
C SER A 116 5.07 10.74 -28.56
N PRO A 117 5.71 11.90 -28.34
CA PRO A 117 5.43 12.70 -27.15
C PRO A 117 3.92 12.89 -27.07
N THR A 118 3.35 12.66 -25.89
CA THR A 118 1.94 12.94 -25.65
C THR A 118 1.67 14.33 -26.20
N PRO A 119 0.74 14.49 -27.16
CA PRO A 119 0.51 15.78 -27.80
C PRO A 119 0.28 16.80 -26.68
N VAL A 120 1.08 17.86 -26.68
CA VAL A 120 0.90 18.96 -25.75
C VAL A 120 -0.56 19.39 -25.90
N PRO A 121 -1.38 19.36 -24.84
CA PRO A 121 -2.75 19.81 -24.95
C PRO A 121 -2.72 21.22 -25.53
N ALA A 122 -3.54 21.46 -26.55
CA ALA A 122 -3.60 22.75 -27.20
C ALA A 122 -3.73 23.85 -26.14
N PRO A 123 -3.03 24.99 -26.29
CA PRO A 123 -3.15 26.09 -25.34
C PRO A 123 -4.63 26.40 -25.19
N ILE A 124 -5.12 26.34 -23.95
CA ILE A 124 -6.48 26.75 -23.63
C ILE A 124 -6.67 28.17 -24.18
N PRO A 125 -7.66 28.42 -25.06
CA PRO A 125 -7.84 29.73 -25.64
C PRO A 125 -8.07 30.74 -24.52
N ALA A 126 -7.42 31.91 -24.64
CA ALA A 126 -7.44 32.99 -23.64
C ALA A 126 -8.85 33.54 -23.31
N THR A 127 -9.88 33.07 -24.03
CA THR A 127 -11.29 33.35 -23.76
C THR A 127 -11.80 32.82 -22.42
N TYR A 128 -11.03 31.98 -21.70
CA TYR A 128 -11.34 31.56 -20.32
C TYR A 128 -10.93 32.57 -19.23
N THR A 129 -10.74 33.85 -19.57
CA THR A 129 -10.75 34.95 -18.58
C THR A 129 -12.15 35.24 -18.00
N GLY A 130 -13.16 34.41 -18.31
CA GLY A 130 -14.54 34.56 -17.83
C GLY A 130 -14.87 33.88 -16.50
N GLY A 131 -13.99 33.04 -15.93
CA GLY A 131 -14.34 32.21 -14.76
C GLY A 131 -14.83 33.00 -13.55
N ALA A 132 -14.14 34.09 -13.20
CA ALA A 132 -14.52 34.94 -12.06
C ALA A 132 -15.81 35.76 -12.33
N ASN A 133 -16.04 36.18 -13.58
CA ASN A 133 -17.22 36.96 -13.95
C ASN A 133 -18.48 36.09 -14.14
N LEU A 134 -18.31 34.82 -14.56
CA LEU A 134 -19.39 33.83 -14.61
C LEU A 134 -19.95 33.51 -13.22
N VAL A 135 -19.08 33.34 -12.22
CA VAL A 135 -19.50 33.13 -10.82
C VAL A 135 -20.22 34.37 -10.27
N ARG A 136 -19.79 35.58 -10.64
CA ARG A 136 -20.46 36.83 -10.24
C ARG A 136 -21.84 36.97 -10.88
N GLN A 137 -21.98 36.69 -12.18
CA GLN A 137 -23.29 36.70 -12.85
C GLN A 137 -24.26 35.69 -12.24
N ALA A 138 -23.80 34.46 -11.96
CA ALA A 138 -24.63 33.45 -11.30
C ALA A 138 -25.07 33.87 -9.89
N ALA A 139 -24.28 34.70 -9.21
CA ALA A 139 -24.58 35.28 -7.90
C ALA A 139 -25.32 36.64 -7.97
N GLY A 140 -25.70 37.12 -9.16
CA GLY A 140 -26.36 38.42 -9.34
C GLY A 140 -25.46 39.64 -9.04
N LEU A 141 -24.15 39.45 -9.02
CA LEU A 141 -23.17 40.49 -8.75
C LEU A 141 -22.67 41.13 -10.06
N PRO A 142 -22.37 42.45 -10.06
CA PRO A 142 -21.85 43.11 -11.24
C PRO A 142 -20.47 42.56 -11.65
N ILE A 143 -20.29 42.45 -12.96
CA ILE A 143 -19.03 42.10 -13.63
C ILE A 143 -18.02 43.19 -13.30
N LYS A 144 -16.82 42.81 -12.87
CA LYS A 144 -15.73 43.77 -12.76
C LYS A 144 -15.04 43.88 -14.11
N GLU A 145 -15.20 45.02 -14.77
CA GLU A 145 -14.35 45.41 -15.88
C GLU A 145 -13.02 45.90 -15.28
N HIS A 146 -11.92 45.29 -15.69
CA HIS A 146 -10.58 45.82 -15.42
C HIS A 146 -10.24 46.81 -16.55
N PRO A 147 -9.59 47.95 -16.26
CA PRO A 147 -9.10 48.88 -17.28
C PRO A 147 -8.02 48.26 -18.17
#